data_AF-A0A846DTV7-F1
#
_entry.id   AF-A0A846DTV7-F1
#
_cell.length_a   1.000
_cell.length_b   1.000
_cell.length_c   1.000
_cell.angle_alpha   90.00
_cell.angle_beta   90.00
_cell.angle_gamma   90.00
#
_symmetry.space_group_name_H-M   'P 1'
#
loop_
_entity.id
_entity.type
_entity.pdbx_description
1 polymer ?
#
loop_
_entity_poly.entity_id
_entity_poly.type
_entity_poly.pdbx_seq_one_letter_code
_entity_poly.pdbx_strand_id
1 'polypeptide(L)'
;LIGGGQERGKNATMYRDSDQISIALDGKPSVKVGDLVVAGTEVAPGVNLSESGQVVKIEPSDEDSEESTSLITLRLARPYRVSPLAVLHIDDGDLVQRGDNLVLLVFERSKTGDIIQGLPRIEELLEARKPKEACVLSRRPGVCQVVYEEHETVDVKVIEDDGVVSDYPLNPGQNVLVSDGQRVGAADMLTDGPANPHEILEVFFNYYVDEKGVYEAALIGLQETQKFLVQQVQQVYQSQRISISDKHIEVIVRQMTSKVRVDDGGDTTMLPGELVELRQIEQVNEAMAITGGAPARYTPVLLGITKASLNTDSFISAASFQETTRVLTEAAIEGKSDWLRGLKENVIIGRLIPAGTGFNAHEEALNSLPDLDENISENNSLYSPTPEHYVNKDLEEKKDVNQTENVVLDDHTARAYTRSVPQSDSLEDVSEFSVEDESFLPLLDDPDEDMSLIPDDDFDQEDE
;
A
#
# COMPACT_ATOMS: atom_id res chain seq x y z
N LEU A 1 26.52 -20.64 22.69
CA LEU A 1 27.44 -19.59 23.19
C LEU A 1 26.93 -18.17 22.90
N ILE A 2 26.57 -17.44 23.98
CA ILE A 2 26.22 -16.00 23.98
C ILE A 2 27.49 -15.20 24.23
N GLY A 3 27.89 -14.31 23.30
CA GLY A 3 29.03 -13.41 23.46
C GLY A 3 28.58 -11.97 23.69
N GLY A 4 28.90 -11.40 24.86
CA GLY A 4 28.57 -10.03 25.26
C GLY A 4 29.13 -8.93 24.35
N GLY A 5 28.42 -7.80 24.34
CA GLY A 5 28.70 -6.60 23.55
C GLY A 5 27.39 -6.04 22.99
N GLN A 6 27.12 -4.75 23.24
CA GLN A 6 25.87 -4.03 22.98
C GLN A 6 25.31 -4.30 21.56
N GLU A 7 23.99 -4.55 21.49
CA GLU A 7 23.22 -4.94 20.28
C GLU A 7 23.54 -6.29 19.64
N ARG A 8 23.65 -7.36 20.43
CA ARG A 8 23.80 -8.71 19.87
C ARG A 8 22.49 -9.51 19.89
N GLY A 9 21.94 -9.72 18.69
CA GLY A 9 20.96 -10.78 18.45
C GLY A 9 21.45 -12.13 18.98
N LYS A 10 20.50 -12.97 19.42
CA LYS A 10 20.84 -14.30 19.95
C LYS A 10 21.31 -15.18 18.79
N ASN A 11 22.49 -15.77 18.91
CA ASN A 11 23.04 -16.65 17.89
C ASN A 11 23.16 -18.07 18.47
N ALA A 12 22.62 -19.05 17.76
CA ALA A 12 22.79 -20.47 18.07
C ALA A 12 23.66 -21.11 16.99
N THR A 13 24.72 -21.79 17.40
CA THR A 13 25.68 -22.41 16.47
C THR A 13 25.69 -23.91 16.72
N MET A 14 25.34 -24.69 15.69
CA MET A 14 25.34 -26.15 15.78
C MET A 14 26.55 -26.73 15.05
N TYR A 15 27.25 -27.65 15.69
CA TYR A 15 28.36 -28.39 15.11
C TYR A 15 28.24 -29.89 15.41
N ARG A 16 28.88 -30.72 14.58
CA ARG A 16 28.99 -32.17 14.78
C ARG A 16 30.46 -32.55 14.90
N ASP A 17 30.78 -33.56 15.71
CA ASP A 17 32.16 -34.03 15.86
C ASP A 17 32.72 -34.66 14.56
N SER A 18 31.83 -35.16 13.68
CA SER A 18 32.17 -35.78 12.39
C SER A 18 32.52 -34.80 11.27
N ASP A 19 32.06 -33.55 11.37
CA ASP A 19 32.06 -32.63 10.22
C ASP A 19 33.30 -31.74 10.27
N GLN A 20 34.46 -32.34 9.95
CA GLN A 20 35.76 -31.66 9.94
C GLN A 20 36.26 -31.49 8.50
N ILE A 21 36.68 -30.28 8.15
CA ILE A 21 37.36 -29.96 6.89
C ILE A 21 38.76 -29.45 7.20
N SER A 22 39.74 -29.89 6.42
CA SER A 22 41.11 -29.41 6.51
C SER A 22 41.41 -28.48 5.34
N ILE A 23 42.01 -27.34 5.63
CA ILE A 23 42.36 -26.30 4.66
C ILE A 23 43.85 -25.99 4.84
N ALA A 24 44.61 -26.10 3.75
CA ALA A 24 46.00 -25.69 3.72
C ALA A 24 46.07 -24.17 3.56
N LEU A 25 46.92 -23.51 4.36
CA LEU A 25 47.18 -22.08 4.31
C LEU A 25 48.59 -21.81 3.83
N ASP A 26 48.72 -20.85 2.92
CA ASP A 26 50.00 -20.32 2.45
C ASP A 26 50.38 -19.09 3.27
N GLY A 27 50.68 -19.29 4.56
CA GLY A 27 51.10 -18.22 5.46
C GLY A 27 50.74 -18.45 6.93
N LYS A 28 51.19 -17.54 7.79
CA LYS A 28 50.94 -17.61 9.24
C LYS A 28 49.45 -17.37 9.53
N PRO A 29 48.78 -18.28 10.26
CA PRO A 29 47.35 -18.15 10.56
C PRO A 29 47.08 -16.97 11.49
N SER A 30 46.04 -16.18 11.19
CA SER A 30 45.56 -15.06 12.00
C SER A 30 44.66 -15.51 13.17
N VAL A 31 44.17 -16.74 13.12
CA VAL A 31 43.19 -17.33 14.06
C VAL A 31 43.85 -18.25 15.10
N LYS A 32 43.21 -18.42 16.26
CA LYS A 32 43.64 -19.33 17.32
C LYS A 32 42.77 -20.58 17.38
N VAL A 33 43.32 -21.66 17.97
CA VAL A 33 42.54 -22.87 18.28
C VAL A 33 41.41 -22.51 19.24
N GLY A 34 40.19 -22.86 18.87
CA GLY A 34 38.96 -22.55 19.58
C GLY A 34 38.16 -21.37 19.02
N ASP A 35 38.73 -20.57 18.12
CA ASP A 35 38.04 -19.41 17.54
C ASP A 35 36.87 -19.84 16.63
N LEU A 36 35.77 -19.08 16.70
CA LEU A 36 34.60 -19.22 15.85
C LEU A 36 34.74 -18.28 14.65
N VAL A 37 34.80 -18.86 13.46
CA VAL A 37 35.03 -18.15 12.20
C VAL A 37 33.77 -18.21 11.33
N VAL A 38 33.43 -17.08 10.70
CA VAL A 38 32.30 -16.97 9.77
C VAL A 38 32.83 -17.03 8.34
N ALA A 39 32.05 -17.62 7.43
CA ALA A 39 32.35 -17.60 6.00
C ALA A 39 32.67 -16.17 5.53
N GLY A 40 33.74 -16.02 4.76
CA GLY A 40 34.28 -14.75 4.29
C GLY A 40 35.34 -14.11 5.20
N THR A 41 35.61 -14.68 6.39
CA THR A 41 36.72 -14.19 7.26
C THR A 41 38.07 -14.60 6.67
N GLU A 42 39.03 -13.68 6.68
CA GLU A 42 40.41 -13.91 6.24
C GLU A 42 41.21 -14.61 7.35
N VAL A 43 41.69 -15.82 7.07
CA VAL A 43 42.34 -16.70 8.06
C VAL A 43 43.86 -16.76 7.89
N ALA A 44 44.35 -16.41 6.71
CA ALA A 44 45.74 -16.15 6.35
C ALA A 44 45.74 -15.10 5.23
N PRO A 45 46.85 -14.36 5.00
CA PRO A 45 46.90 -13.34 3.96
C PRO A 45 46.46 -13.90 2.60
N GLY A 46 45.32 -13.44 2.10
CA GLY A 46 44.74 -13.87 0.82
C GLY A 46 43.89 -15.15 0.83
N VAL A 47 43.66 -15.78 1.99
CA VAL A 47 42.83 -16.99 2.12
C VAL A 47 41.55 -16.71 2.92
N ASN A 48 40.42 -16.68 2.22
CA ASN A 48 39.09 -16.51 2.80
C ASN A 48 38.39 -17.86 2.96
N LEU A 49 37.68 -18.04 4.08
CA LEU A 49 36.89 -19.24 4.31
C LEU A 49 35.59 -19.24 3.50
N SER A 50 35.27 -20.37 2.86
CA SER A 50 33.97 -20.61 2.22
C SER A 50 32.88 -20.97 3.23
N GLU A 51 33.25 -21.61 4.35
CA GLU A 51 32.31 -22.17 5.33
C GLU A 51 32.56 -21.62 6.73
N SER A 52 31.48 -21.53 7.53
CA SER A 52 31.57 -21.10 8.93
C SER A 52 31.88 -22.30 9.84
N GLY A 53 32.61 -22.07 10.92
CA GLY A 53 33.05 -23.17 11.78
C GLY A 53 33.85 -22.77 13.01
N GLN A 54 34.34 -23.76 13.73
CA GLN A 54 35.27 -23.61 14.85
C GLN A 54 36.64 -24.17 14.48
N VAL A 55 37.71 -23.44 14.81
CA VAL A 55 39.08 -23.90 14.61
C VAL A 55 39.41 -24.98 15.64
N VAL A 56 39.58 -26.23 15.21
CA VAL A 56 39.88 -27.38 16.09
C VAL A 56 41.37 -27.58 16.26
N LYS A 57 42.14 -27.47 15.18
CA LYS A 57 43.58 -27.71 15.20
C LYS A 57 44.28 -26.87 14.15
N ILE A 58 45.49 -26.43 14.48
CA ILE A 58 46.42 -25.76 13.58
C ILE A 58 47.72 -26.55 13.66
N GLU A 59 48.11 -27.19 12.56
CA GLU A 59 49.37 -27.93 12.45
C GLU A 59 50.35 -27.13 11.59
N PRO A 60 51.50 -26.67 12.13
CA PRO A 60 52.59 -26.18 11.30
C PRO A 60 53.29 -27.35 10.63
N SER A 61 53.51 -27.29 9.31
CA SER A 61 54.43 -28.19 8.63
C SER A 61 55.83 -27.58 8.64
N ASP A 62 56.68 -28.06 9.55
CA ASP A 62 58.12 -27.76 9.63
C ASP A 62 58.90 -28.85 8.83
N GLU A 63 60.00 -28.66 8.11
CA GLU A 63 61.21 -27.82 8.22
C GLU A 63 61.85 -27.71 6.79
N ASP A 64 62.55 -26.59 6.48
CA ASP A 64 63.47 -26.36 5.32
C ASP A 64 62.99 -25.72 4.00
N SER A 65 61.94 -24.88 3.99
CA SER A 65 61.73 -23.91 2.89
C SER A 65 61.07 -22.62 3.38
N GLU A 66 61.45 -21.47 2.81
CA GLU A 66 61.09 -20.09 3.24
C GLU A 66 59.58 -19.75 3.19
N GLU A 67 58.70 -20.72 2.94
CA GLU A 67 57.25 -20.57 2.88
C GLU A 67 56.58 -21.44 3.97
N SER A 68 56.08 -20.79 5.03
CA SER A 68 55.39 -21.48 6.13
C SER A 68 53.97 -21.88 5.71
N THR A 69 53.80 -23.11 5.25
CA THR A 69 52.47 -23.69 5.05
C THR A 69 51.91 -24.19 6.38
N SER A 70 50.64 -23.91 6.67
CA SER A 70 49.96 -24.33 7.91
C SER A 70 48.65 -25.03 7.57
N LEU A 71 48.40 -26.20 8.15
CA LEU A 71 47.15 -26.91 7.96
C LEU A 71 46.17 -26.55 9.08
N ILE A 72 45.00 -26.00 8.73
CA ILE A 72 43.92 -25.76 9.69
C ILE A 72 42.82 -26.80 9.52
N THR A 73 42.43 -27.43 10.63
CA THR A 73 41.23 -28.26 10.71
C THR A 73 40.10 -27.46 11.32
N LEU A 74 39.07 -27.19 10.52
CA LEU A 74 37.83 -26.54 10.93
C LEU A 74 36.74 -27.57 11.17
N ARG A 75 35.97 -27.37 12.24
CA ARG A 75 34.70 -28.05 12.47
C ARG A 75 33.58 -27.20 11.91
N LEU A 76 32.85 -27.72 10.92
CA LEU A 76 31.75 -27.00 10.28
C LEU A 76 30.66 -26.68 11.30
N ALA A 77 30.18 -25.44 11.27
CA ALA A 77 29.14 -24.99 12.15
C ALA A 77 28.10 -24.15 11.40
N ARG A 78 26.82 -24.41 11.66
CA ARG A 78 25.72 -23.65 11.07
C ARG A 78 25.22 -22.59 12.06
N PRO A 79 25.44 -21.29 11.80
CA PRO A 79 24.93 -20.23 12.65
C PRO A 79 23.45 -19.95 12.33
N TYR A 80 22.61 -19.98 13.35
CA TYR A 80 21.23 -19.48 13.32
C TYR A 80 21.16 -18.15 14.06
N ARG A 81 20.79 -17.09 13.33
CA ARG A 81 20.57 -15.76 13.91
C ARG A 81 19.11 -15.64 14.33
N VAL A 82 18.89 -15.16 15.54
CA VAL A 82 17.57 -15.15 16.17
C VAL A 82 17.25 -13.74 16.69
N SER A 83 15.98 -13.35 16.56
CA SER A 83 15.45 -12.11 17.12
C SER A 83 15.74 -12.01 18.64
N PRO A 84 16.07 -10.81 19.17
CA PRO A 84 16.34 -10.62 20.60
C PRO A 84 15.25 -11.14 21.54
N LEU A 85 13.98 -11.06 21.11
CA LEU A 85 12.80 -11.44 21.90
C LEU A 85 12.49 -12.95 21.88
N ALA A 86 13.24 -13.75 21.13
CA ALA A 86 13.01 -15.18 21.09
C ALA A 86 13.44 -15.88 22.39
N VAL A 87 12.70 -16.91 22.77
CA VAL A 87 13.04 -17.81 23.88
C VAL A 87 13.86 -18.97 23.33
N LEU A 88 15.06 -19.18 23.85
CA LEU A 88 15.89 -20.34 23.51
C LEU A 88 15.49 -21.49 24.45
N HIS A 89 15.32 -22.69 23.90
CA HIS A 89 15.00 -23.90 24.67
C HIS A 89 16.22 -24.77 24.98
N ILE A 90 17.39 -24.34 24.53
CA ILE A 90 18.65 -25.08 24.61
C ILE A 90 19.71 -24.22 25.28
N ASP A 91 20.52 -24.86 26.12
CA ASP A 91 21.68 -24.27 26.75
C ASP A 91 22.97 -24.65 26.01
N ASP A 92 24.07 -24.01 26.41
CA ASP A 92 25.36 -24.25 25.78
C ASP A 92 25.91 -25.64 26.12
N GLY A 93 26.18 -26.45 25.10
CA GLY A 93 26.67 -27.82 25.24
C GLY A 93 25.60 -28.91 25.18
N ASP A 94 24.33 -28.54 24.99
CA ASP A 94 23.24 -29.50 24.84
C ASP A 94 23.34 -30.30 23.54
N LEU A 95 23.05 -31.61 23.64
CA LEU A 95 22.96 -32.50 22.50
C LEU A 95 21.55 -32.42 21.90
N VAL A 96 21.46 -31.96 20.65
CA VAL A 96 20.20 -31.78 19.94
C VAL A 96 20.07 -32.76 18.77
N GLN A 97 18.86 -33.30 18.57
CA GLN A 97 18.54 -34.17 17.45
C GLN A 97 17.93 -33.39 16.28
N ARG A 98 17.97 -34.00 15.09
CA ARG A 98 17.33 -33.41 13.91
C ARG A 98 15.81 -33.42 14.12
N GLY A 99 15.22 -32.23 14.25
CA GLY A 99 13.79 -32.05 14.48
C GLY A 99 13.46 -31.40 15.83
N ASP A 100 14.44 -31.24 16.72
CA ASP A 100 14.23 -30.57 18.00
C ASP A 100 13.99 -29.07 17.82
N ASN A 101 13.09 -28.52 18.63
CA ASN A 101 12.79 -27.09 18.65
C ASN A 101 13.86 -26.36 19.46
N LEU A 102 14.73 -25.62 18.77
CA LEU A 102 15.84 -24.88 19.39
C LEU A 102 15.40 -23.52 19.92
N VAL A 103 14.40 -22.92 19.26
CA VAL A 103 13.98 -21.52 19.47
C VAL A 103 12.47 -21.42 19.37
N LEU A 104 11.84 -20.77 20.35
CA LEU A 104 10.45 -20.33 20.26
C LEU A 104 10.42 -18.81 20.05
N LEU A 105 9.84 -18.40 18.92
CA LEU A 105 9.51 -17.01 18.67
C LEU A 105 8.15 -16.73 19.30
N VAL A 106 8.15 -16.01 20.42
CA VAL A 106 6.90 -15.54 21.03
C VAL A 106 6.47 -14.28 20.28
N PHE A 107 5.50 -14.45 19.39
CA PHE A 107 4.76 -13.34 18.83
C PHE A 107 3.49 -13.18 19.64
N GLU A 108 3.31 -12.03 20.29
CA GLU A 108 2.00 -11.65 20.80
C GLU A 108 1.08 -11.44 19.60
N ARG A 109 0.21 -12.41 19.34
CA ARG A 109 -0.97 -12.15 18.53
C ARG A 109 -1.96 -11.44 19.43
N SER A 110 -2.17 -10.15 19.17
CA SER A 110 -3.34 -9.43 19.63
C SER A 110 -4.59 -10.23 19.22
N LYS A 111 -5.15 -11.00 20.15
CA LYS A 111 -6.49 -11.57 20.02
C LYS A 111 -7.44 -10.40 20.23
N THR A 112 -7.82 -9.73 19.16
CA THR A 112 -8.84 -8.67 19.22
C THR A 112 -10.13 -9.28 19.78
N GLY A 113 -10.69 -8.65 20.81
CA GLY A 113 -11.84 -9.15 21.57
C GLY A 113 -13.17 -9.17 20.82
N ASP A 114 -13.19 -8.76 19.55
CA ASP A 114 -14.42 -8.61 18.77
C ASP A 114 -14.31 -9.34 17.42
N ILE A 115 -14.69 -10.63 17.43
CA ILE A 115 -14.59 -11.56 16.29
C ILE A 115 -15.89 -11.57 15.46
N ILE A 116 -16.95 -10.91 15.93
CA ILE A 116 -18.33 -11.08 15.43
C ILE A 116 -18.80 -10.06 14.38
N GLN A 117 -17.97 -9.07 14.00
CA GLN A 117 -18.39 -8.00 13.07
C GLN A 117 -17.56 -7.89 11.78
N GLY A 118 -17.09 -9.00 11.21
CA GLY A 118 -16.19 -9.01 10.05
C GLY A 118 -16.57 -8.07 8.89
N LEU A 119 -17.70 -8.30 8.22
CA LEU A 119 -18.12 -7.46 7.09
C LEU A 119 -18.68 -6.08 7.50
N PRO A 120 -19.54 -5.95 8.54
CA PRO A 120 -20.04 -4.65 8.98
C PRO A 120 -18.93 -3.68 9.37
N ARG A 121 -17.86 -4.19 9.99
CA ARG A 121 -16.70 -3.37 10.36
C ARG A 121 -15.94 -2.86 9.12
N ILE A 122 -15.80 -3.70 8.09
CA ILE A 122 -15.18 -3.27 6.82
C ILE A 122 -16.04 -2.21 6.13
N GLU A 123 -17.37 -2.39 6.12
CA GLU A 123 -18.29 -1.39 5.58
C GLU A 123 -18.17 -0.06 6.33
N GLU A 124 -18.13 -0.09 7.66
CA GLU A 124 -17.95 1.10 8.50
C GLU A 124 -16.65 1.85 8.17
N LEU A 125 -15.53 1.10 8.02
CA LEU A 125 -14.23 1.66 7.69
C LEU A 125 -14.18 2.25 6.27
N LEU A 126 -14.70 1.54 5.26
CA LEU A 126 -14.66 1.97 3.86
C LEU A 126 -15.70 3.05 3.54
N GLU A 127 -16.78 3.14 4.31
CA GLU A 127 -17.71 4.28 4.23
C GLU A 127 -17.23 5.46 5.11
N ALA A 128 -16.06 5.35 5.74
CA ALA A 128 -15.47 6.35 6.63
C ALA A 128 -16.48 6.87 7.67
N ARG A 129 -17.28 5.97 8.26
CA ARG A 129 -18.28 6.36 9.26
C ARG A 129 -17.58 6.74 10.57
N LYS A 130 -18.13 7.75 11.26
CA LYS A 130 -17.64 8.15 12.58
C LYS A 130 -18.09 7.13 13.63
N PRO A 131 -17.17 6.53 14.40
CA PRO A 131 -17.53 5.62 15.49
C PRO A 131 -18.35 6.35 16.56
N LYS A 132 -19.31 5.66 17.19
CA LYS A 132 -20.15 6.25 18.25
C LYS A 132 -19.36 6.56 19.52
N GLU A 133 -18.49 5.64 19.91
CA GLU A 133 -17.61 5.75 21.08
C GLU A 133 -16.16 5.91 20.61
N ALA A 134 -15.90 6.97 19.83
CA ALA A 134 -14.56 7.24 19.33
C ALA A 134 -13.59 7.52 20.47
N CYS A 135 -12.36 6.99 20.38
CA CYS A 135 -11.33 7.35 21.35
C CYS A 135 -10.89 8.81 21.17
N VAL A 136 -10.47 9.43 22.26
CA VAL A 136 -9.92 10.78 22.22
C VAL A 136 -8.45 10.69 21.80
N LEU A 137 -8.09 11.41 20.73
CA LEU A 137 -6.73 11.46 20.19
C LEU A 137 -5.99 12.70 20.69
N SER A 138 -4.69 12.56 20.94
CA SER A 138 -3.82 13.71 21.24
C SER A 138 -3.64 14.59 20.02
N ARG A 139 -3.92 15.89 20.11
CA ARG A 139 -3.77 16.84 18.99
C ARG A 139 -2.31 17.18 18.71
N ARG A 140 -1.48 17.24 19.75
CA ARG A 140 -0.06 17.59 19.66
C ARG A 140 0.77 16.65 20.52
N PRO A 141 2.05 16.43 20.17
CA PRO A 141 2.94 15.64 21.01
C PRO A 141 3.21 16.38 22.33
N GLY A 142 3.30 15.62 23.42
CA GLY A 142 3.50 16.20 24.74
C GLY A 142 3.54 15.17 25.85
N VAL A 143 3.51 15.65 27.10
CA VAL A 143 3.45 14.81 28.30
C VAL A 143 2.03 14.83 28.85
N CYS A 144 1.42 13.67 28.98
CA CYS A 144 0.09 13.52 29.56
C CYS A 144 0.13 13.71 31.07
N GLN A 145 -0.81 14.48 31.59
CA GLN A 145 -1.12 14.62 33.01
C GLN A 145 -2.57 14.16 33.21
N VAL A 146 -2.75 13.13 34.04
CA VAL A 146 -4.08 12.57 34.33
C VAL A 146 -4.52 13.06 35.70
N VAL A 147 -5.59 13.84 35.75
CA VAL A 147 -6.14 14.39 36.98
C VAL A 147 -7.41 13.61 37.33
N TYR A 148 -7.38 12.94 38.48
CA TYR A 148 -8.54 12.25 39.04
C TYR A 148 -9.28 13.21 39.99
N GLU A 149 -10.48 13.64 39.62
CA GLU A 149 -11.32 14.46 40.49
C GLU A 149 -12.18 13.59 41.42
N GLU A 150 -12.60 14.14 42.56
CA GLU A 150 -13.39 13.44 43.59
C GLU A 150 -14.78 12.98 43.09
N HIS A 151 -15.22 13.46 41.92
CA HIS A 151 -16.53 13.19 41.32
C HIS A 151 -16.52 12.16 40.18
N GLU A 152 -15.52 11.26 40.15
CA GLU A 152 -15.42 10.15 39.19
C GLU A 152 -15.13 10.57 37.73
N THR A 153 -15.00 11.88 37.48
CA THR A 153 -14.52 12.44 36.22
C THR A 153 -12.99 12.39 36.18
N VAL A 154 -12.46 11.80 35.11
CA VAL A 154 -11.02 11.79 34.84
C VAL A 154 -10.74 12.78 33.74
N ASP A 155 -9.92 13.79 34.04
CA ASP A 155 -9.49 14.77 33.06
C ASP A 155 -8.08 14.44 32.59
N VAL A 156 -7.88 14.48 31.28
CA VAL A 156 -6.57 14.30 30.67
C VAL A 156 -6.10 15.64 30.11
N LYS A 157 -4.92 16.06 30.53
CA LYS A 157 -4.25 17.25 30.02
C LYS A 157 -2.98 16.84 29.31
N VAL A 158 -2.69 17.41 28.14
CA VAL A 158 -1.40 17.19 27.47
C VAL A 158 -0.62 18.49 27.54
N ILE A 159 0.56 18.42 28.15
CA ILE A 159 1.50 19.53 28.25
C ILE A 159 2.44 19.42 27.04
N GLU A 160 2.32 20.38 26.12
CA GLU A 160 3.12 20.48 24.91
C GLU A 160 4.55 20.95 25.23
N ASP A 161 5.49 20.71 24.31
CA ASP A 161 6.92 21.06 24.51
C ASP A 161 7.15 22.59 24.65
N ASP A 162 6.21 23.41 24.17
CA ASP A 162 6.19 24.87 24.31
C ASP A 162 5.58 25.36 25.64
N GLY A 163 5.06 24.43 26.46
CA GLY A 163 4.41 24.71 27.73
C GLY A 163 2.91 25.04 27.63
N VAL A 164 2.31 24.93 26.44
CA VAL A 164 0.85 25.03 26.27
C VAL A 164 0.20 23.78 26.85
N VAL A 165 -0.83 23.97 27.66
CA VAL A 165 -1.63 22.88 28.24
C VAL A 165 -2.92 22.76 27.46
N SER A 166 -3.11 21.61 26.80
CA SER A 166 -4.32 21.28 26.07
C SER A 166 -5.18 20.32 26.90
N ASP A 167 -6.41 20.72 27.19
CA ASP A 167 -7.37 19.94 27.97
C ASP A 167 -8.21 19.02 27.06
N TYR A 168 -8.34 17.75 27.45
CA TYR A 168 -9.09 16.71 26.75
C TYR A 168 -10.19 16.17 27.65
N PRO A 169 -11.43 16.68 27.54
CA PRO A 169 -12.54 16.21 28.35
C PRO A 169 -12.94 14.80 27.92
N LEU A 170 -13.18 13.92 28.89
CA LEU A 170 -13.59 12.54 28.64
C LEU A 170 -15.09 12.35 28.87
N ASN A 171 -15.73 11.53 28.03
CA ASN A 171 -17.13 11.18 28.24
C ASN A 171 -17.27 10.11 29.34
N PRO A 172 -18.37 10.10 30.11
CA PRO A 172 -18.61 9.07 31.11
C PRO A 172 -18.57 7.66 30.51
N GLY A 173 -17.73 6.79 31.07
CA GLY A 173 -17.53 5.41 30.60
C GLY A 173 -16.30 5.20 29.71
N GLN A 174 -15.59 6.26 29.29
CA GLN A 174 -14.31 6.13 28.60
C GLN A 174 -13.18 5.89 29.61
N ASN A 175 -12.48 4.77 29.45
CA ASN A 175 -11.31 4.46 30.27
C ASN A 175 -10.06 5.13 29.68
N VAL A 176 -9.23 5.71 30.53
CA VAL A 176 -7.94 6.28 30.12
C VAL A 176 -6.94 5.15 29.86
N LEU A 177 -6.29 5.20 28.69
CA LEU A 177 -5.26 4.23 28.29
C LEU A 177 -3.86 4.66 28.73
N VAL A 178 -3.62 5.97 28.81
CA VAL A 178 -2.32 6.57 29.13
C VAL A 178 -2.09 6.73 30.63
N SER A 179 -0.83 6.64 31.06
CA SER A 179 -0.42 6.88 32.45
C SER A 179 -0.02 8.34 32.70
N ASP A 180 -0.11 8.78 33.95
CA ASP A 180 0.38 10.11 34.35
C ASP A 180 1.90 10.23 34.10
N GLY A 181 2.31 11.31 33.43
CA GLY A 181 3.69 11.56 33.01
C GLY A 181 4.14 10.81 31.75
N GLN A 182 3.27 10.06 31.07
CA GLN A 182 3.61 9.38 29.82
C GLN A 182 3.75 10.39 28.67
N ARG A 183 4.80 10.23 27.85
CA ARG A 183 4.95 11.02 26.61
C ARG A 183 4.11 10.40 25.50
N VAL A 184 3.31 11.22 24.82
CA VAL A 184 2.45 10.85 23.68
C VAL A 184 2.84 11.63 22.44
N GLY A 185 2.68 11.01 21.28
CA GLY A 185 2.80 11.63 19.97
C GLY A 185 1.52 12.32 19.50
N ALA A 186 1.58 12.94 18.32
CA ALA A 186 0.37 13.41 17.63
C ALA A 186 -0.48 12.22 17.17
N ALA A 187 -1.80 12.34 17.33
CA ALA A 187 -2.81 11.33 17.04
C ALA A 187 -2.69 10.02 17.85
N ASP A 188 -1.94 10.01 18.96
CA ASP A 188 -1.93 8.87 19.88
C ASP A 188 -3.26 8.79 20.67
N MET A 189 -3.69 7.56 20.93
CA MET A 189 -4.94 7.27 21.65
C MET A 189 -4.78 7.56 23.14
N LEU A 190 -5.59 8.47 23.68
CA LEU A 190 -5.62 8.79 25.11
C LEU A 190 -6.61 7.91 25.89
N THR A 191 -7.71 7.52 25.25
CA THR A 191 -8.74 6.64 25.83
C THR A 191 -8.90 5.34 25.07
N ASP A 192 -9.62 4.41 25.67
CA ASP A 192 -10.23 3.27 24.98
C ASP A 192 -11.21 3.74 23.88
N GLY A 193 -11.45 2.88 22.89
CA GLY A 193 -12.37 3.07 21.79
C GLY A 193 -11.71 2.97 20.41
N PRO A 194 -12.50 2.76 19.34
CA PRO A 194 -12.01 2.88 17.96
C PRO A 194 -11.58 4.31 17.63
N ALA A 195 -10.42 4.45 16.98
CA ALA A 195 -9.98 5.76 16.48
C ALA A 195 -10.80 6.21 15.27
N ASN A 196 -11.14 7.50 15.25
CA ASN A 196 -11.87 8.11 14.15
C ASN A 196 -10.90 8.56 13.03
N PRO A 197 -10.99 8.00 11.81
CA PRO A 197 -10.05 8.31 10.74
C PRO A 197 -10.11 9.78 10.28
N HIS A 198 -11.24 10.46 10.45
CA HIS A 198 -11.36 11.90 10.15
C HIS A 198 -10.53 12.75 11.11
N GLU A 199 -10.54 12.41 12.40
CA GLU A 199 -9.77 13.11 13.42
C GLU A 199 -8.27 12.86 13.25
N ILE A 200 -7.88 11.64 12.87
CA ILE A 200 -6.49 11.33 12.53
C ILE A 200 -5.98 12.27 11.42
N LEU A 201 -6.77 12.42 10.34
CA LEU A 201 -6.42 13.32 9.23
C LEU A 201 -6.29 14.77 9.70
N GLU A 202 -7.27 15.25 10.46
CA GLU A 202 -7.33 16.62 10.95
C GLU A 202 -6.16 16.94 11.89
N VAL A 203 -5.84 16.03 12.82
CA VAL A 203 -4.73 16.17 13.77
C VAL A 203 -3.40 16.26 13.04
N PHE A 204 -3.11 15.32 12.14
CA PHE A 204 -1.84 15.34 11.40
C PHE A 204 -1.73 16.53 10.46
N PHE A 205 -2.82 16.90 9.79
CA PHE A 205 -2.84 18.08 8.94
C PHE A 205 -2.52 19.34 9.75
N ASN A 206 -3.30 19.62 10.80
CA ASN A 206 -3.10 20.82 11.63
C ASN A 206 -1.73 20.86 12.31
N TYR A 207 -1.17 19.69 12.67
CA TYR A 207 0.16 19.61 13.24
C TYR A 207 1.26 20.01 12.25
N TYR A 208 1.19 19.56 11.00
CA TYR A 208 2.24 19.84 10.00
C TYR A 208 2.02 21.11 9.17
N VAL A 209 0.81 21.68 9.16
CA VAL A 209 0.50 22.90 8.38
C VAL A 209 1.43 24.04 8.78
N ASP A 210 1.67 24.22 10.08
CA ASP A 210 2.49 25.32 10.60
C ASP A 210 3.99 25.13 10.27
N GLU A 211 4.47 23.88 10.18
CA GLU A 211 5.89 23.57 9.97
C GLU A 211 6.30 23.44 8.49
N LYS A 212 5.47 22.79 7.67
CA LYS A 212 5.82 22.31 6.32
C LYS A 212 4.96 22.92 5.20
N GLY A 213 3.93 23.68 5.56
CA GLY A 213 2.98 24.26 4.61
C GLY A 213 1.84 23.32 4.24
N VAL A 214 0.86 23.86 3.51
CA VAL A 214 -0.45 23.22 3.28
C VAL A 214 -0.34 21.93 2.47
N TYR A 215 0.42 21.93 1.37
CA TYR A 215 0.56 20.77 0.49
C TYR A 215 1.26 19.60 1.18
N GLU A 216 2.43 19.83 1.76
CA GLU A 216 3.19 18.78 2.45
C GLU A 216 2.42 18.24 3.67
N ALA A 217 1.75 19.11 4.43
CA ALA A 217 0.90 18.70 5.54
C ALA A 217 -0.29 17.84 5.09
N ALA A 218 -0.93 18.21 3.98
CA ALA A 218 -2.02 17.41 3.41
C ALA A 218 -1.53 16.03 2.99
N LEU A 219 -0.37 15.93 2.33
CA LEU A 219 0.20 14.63 1.95
C LEU A 219 0.51 13.75 3.16
N ILE A 220 1.16 14.29 4.19
CA ILE A 220 1.49 13.53 5.40
C ILE A 220 0.23 13.09 6.13
N GLY A 221 -0.75 13.99 6.30
CA GLY A 221 -2.03 13.67 6.91
C GLY A 221 -2.76 12.56 6.17
N LEU A 222 -2.87 12.68 4.84
CA LEU A 222 -3.49 11.64 4.02
C LEU A 222 -2.73 10.30 4.09
N GLN A 223 -1.39 10.34 4.12
CA GLN A 223 -0.56 9.13 4.22
C GLN A 223 -0.78 8.39 5.55
N GLU A 224 -0.80 9.09 6.68
CA GLU A 224 -1.05 8.46 7.98
C GLU A 224 -2.48 7.93 8.10
N THR A 225 -3.47 8.66 7.59
CA THR A 225 -4.86 8.16 7.51
C THR A 225 -4.98 6.94 6.59
N GLN A 226 -4.30 6.93 5.44
CA GLN A 226 -4.27 5.79 4.52
C GLN A 226 -3.68 4.55 5.19
N LYS A 227 -2.52 4.71 5.85
CA LYS A 227 -1.85 3.65 6.59
C LYS A 227 -2.73 3.07 7.70
N PHE A 228 -3.41 3.95 8.45
CA PHE A 228 -4.37 3.55 9.47
C PHE A 228 -5.51 2.70 8.87
N LEU A 229 -6.15 3.18 7.79
CA LEU A 229 -7.26 2.47 7.15
C LEU A 229 -6.83 1.11 6.58
N VAL A 230 -5.68 1.05 5.91
CA VAL A 230 -5.13 -0.21 5.38
C VAL A 230 -4.88 -1.20 6.51
N GLN A 231 -4.26 -0.76 7.62
CA GLN A 231 -3.98 -1.61 8.76
C GLN A 231 -5.26 -2.13 9.44
N GLN A 232 -6.28 -1.27 9.62
CA GLN A 232 -7.55 -1.65 10.23
C GLN A 232 -8.30 -2.67 9.38
N VAL A 233 -8.44 -2.43 8.07
CA VAL A 233 -9.11 -3.36 7.15
C VAL A 233 -8.35 -4.68 7.09
N GLN A 234 -7.01 -4.63 7.03
CA GLN A 234 -6.17 -5.82 7.00
C GLN A 234 -6.28 -6.65 8.29
N GLN A 235 -6.37 -6.00 9.46
CA GLN A 235 -6.57 -6.69 10.74
C GLN A 235 -7.90 -7.47 10.77
N VAL A 236 -8.96 -6.92 10.18
CA VAL A 236 -10.27 -7.57 10.08
C VAL A 236 -10.26 -8.76 9.11
N TYR A 237 -9.54 -8.68 7.99
CA TYR A 237 -9.37 -9.84 7.10
C TYR A 237 -8.49 -10.92 7.73
N GLN A 238 -7.40 -10.53 8.40
CA GLN A 238 -6.50 -11.46 9.07
C GLN A 238 -7.17 -12.18 10.25
N SER A 239 -8.05 -11.50 11.00
CA SER A 239 -8.83 -12.13 12.08
C SER A 239 -9.77 -13.22 11.55
N GLN A 240 -10.29 -13.03 10.33
CA GLN A 240 -11.08 -14.02 9.58
C GLN A 240 -10.23 -15.06 8.82
N ARG A 241 -8.89 -14.99 8.95
CA ARG A 241 -7.91 -15.86 8.28
C ARG A 241 -7.92 -15.73 6.75
N ILE A 242 -8.35 -14.60 6.22
CA ILE A 242 -8.29 -14.27 4.80
C ILE A 242 -7.03 -13.45 4.55
N SER A 243 -6.15 -13.93 3.65
CA SER A 243 -4.96 -13.19 3.23
C SER A 243 -5.27 -12.37 1.98
N ILE A 244 -5.31 -11.05 2.11
CA ILE A 244 -5.36 -10.11 0.98
C ILE A 244 -4.05 -9.30 0.96
N SER A 245 -3.58 -8.97 -0.24
CA SER A 245 -2.42 -8.09 -0.40
C SER A 245 -2.84 -6.63 -0.21
N ASP A 246 -2.02 -5.89 0.54
CA ASP A 246 -2.26 -4.49 0.90
C ASP A 246 -2.52 -3.60 -0.33
N LYS A 247 -1.88 -3.90 -1.48
CA LYS A 247 -2.07 -3.18 -2.76
C LYS A 247 -3.54 -3.06 -3.18
N HIS A 248 -4.36 -4.05 -2.87
CA HIS A 248 -5.78 -4.03 -3.25
C HIS A 248 -6.57 -3.06 -2.37
N ILE A 249 -6.22 -2.98 -1.09
CA ILE A 249 -6.85 -2.06 -0.13
C ILE A 249 -6.36 -0.64 -0.42
N GLU A 250 -5.07 -0.45 -0.68
CA GLU A 250 -4.49 0.85 -1.04
C GLU A 250 -5.17 1.49 -2.26
N VAL A 251 -5.51 0.70 -3.28
CA VAL A 251 -6.25 1.20 -4.46
C VAL A 251 -7.60 1.77 -4.07
N ILE A 252 -8.31 1.15 -3.11
CA ILE A 252 -9.61 1.63 -2.62
C ILE A 252 -9.42 2.89 -1.77
N VAL A 253 -8.51 2.84 -0.80
CA VAL A 253 -8.28 3.95 0.13
C VAL A 253 -7.75 5.19 -0.59
N ARG A 254 -6.98 5.01 -1.68
CA ARG A 254 -6.58 6.12 -2.57
C ARG A 254 -7.78 6.86 -3.14
N GLN A 255 -8.86 6.17 -3.49
CA GLN A 255 -10.08 6.82 -4.00
C GLN A 255 -10.84 7.58 -2.91
N MET A 256 -10.74 7.13 -1.65
CA MET A 256 -11.34 7.80 -0.50
C MET A 256 -10.61 9.10 -0.10
N THR A 257 -9.35 9.25 -0.50
CA THR A 257 -8.41 10.29 -0.03
C THR A 257 -7.92 11.23 -1.14
N SER A 258 -8.61 11.27 -2.29
CA SER A 258 -8.17 12.02 -3.47
C SER A 258 -8.61 13.50 -3.49
N LYS A 259 -9.63 13.86 -2.70
CA LYS A 259 -10.27 15.18 -2.74
C LYS A 259 -9.87 16.03 -1.52
N VAL A 260 -9.87 17.35 -1.73
CA VAL A 260 -9.72 18.37 -0.70
C VAL A 260 -10.92 19.31 -0.73
N ARG A 261 -11.21 19.95 0.40
CA ARG A 261 -12.22 21.00 0.49
C ARG A 261 -11.53 22.35 0.49
N VAL A 262 -11.97 23.25 -0.37
CA VAL A 262 -11.49 24.63 -0.41
C VAL A 262 -12.05 25.37 0.80
N ASP A 263 -11.21 26.00 1.60
CA ASP A 263 -11.64 26.84 2.72
C ASP A 263 -11.69 28.32 2.30
N ASP A 264 -10.69 28.77 1.53
CA ASP A 264 -10.62 30.11 0.93
C ASP A 264 -10.09 30.02 -0.50
N GLY A 265 -10.84 30.60 -1.45
CA GLY A 265 -10.50 30.59 -2.88
C GLY A 265 -9.38 31.55 -3.25
N GLY A 266 -9.04 32.52 -2.40
CA GLY A 266 -8.03 33.55 -2.73
C GLY A 266 -8.38 34.30 -4.02
N ASP A 267 -7.39 34.48 -4.90
CA ASP A 267 -7.57 35.08 -6.23
C ASP A 267 -7.85 34.04 -7.33
N THR A 268 -8.10 32.78 -6.94
CA THR A 268 -8.36 31.69 -7.87
C THR A 268 -9.84 31.63 -8.29
N THR A 269 -10.18 30.75 -9.23
CA THR A 269 -11.57 30.51 -9.65
C THR A 269 -12.34 29.58 -8.71
N MET A 270 -11.72 29.08 -7.64
CA MET A 270 -12.30 28.08 -6.75
C MET A 270 -13.25 28.72 -5.74
N LEU A 271 -14.33 28.01 -5.40
CA LEU A 271 -15.31 28.49 -4.42
C LEU A 271 -15.08 27.86 -3.03
N PRO A 272 -15.29 28.61 -1.94
CA PRO A 272 -15.20 28.05 -0.59
C PRO A 272 -16.28 26.98 -0.40
N GLY A 273 -15.87 25.83 0.15
CA GLY A 273 -16.70 24.64 0.35
C GLY A 273 -16.68 23.64 -0.81
N GLU A 274 -16.12 24.00 -1.97
CA GLU A 274 -16.01 23.12 -3.13
C GLU A 274 -15.06 21.94 -2.86
N LEU A 275 -15.40 20.76 -3.40
CA LEU A 275 -14.56 19.55 -3.34
C LEU A 275 -13.79 19.38 -4.64
N VAL A 276 -12.48 19.57 -4.58
CA VAL A 276 -11.58 19.53 -5.75
C VAL A 276 -10.55 18.43 -5.57
N GLU A 277 -10.04 17.84 -6.64
CA GLU A 277 -8.94 16.88 -6.54
C GLU A 277 -7.65 17.56 -6.05
N LEU A 278 -6.92 16.92 -5.14
CA LEU A 278 -5.69 17.48 -4.56
C LEU A 278 -4.69 17.91 -5.65
N ARG A 279 -4.56 17.11 -6.72
CA ARG A 279 -3.67 17.42 -7.84
C ARG A 279 -4.13 18.67 -8.61
N GLN A 280 -5.44 18.82 -8.81
CA GLN A 280 -6.00 19.92 -9.59
C GLN A 280 -5.85 21.26 -8.87
N ILE A 281 -6.14 21.30 -7.56
CA ILE A 281 -5.98 22.54 -6.79
C ILE A 281 -4.51 22.98 -6.72
N GLU A 282 -3.58 22.02 -6.66
CA GLU A 282 -2.15 22.34 -6.60
C GLU A 282 -1.66 22.92 -7.93
N GLN A 283 -2.11 22.39 -9.06
CA GLN A 283 -1.81 22.96 -10.38
C GLN A 283 -2.34 24.40 -10.52
N VAL A 284 -3.52 24.67 -9.99
CA VAL A 284 -4.10 26.02 -9.99
C VAL A 284 -3.30 26.95 -9.08
N ASN A 285 -2.92 26.49 -7.90
CA ASN A 285 -2.11 27.26 -6.96
C ASN A 285 -0.71 27.56 -7.50
N GLU A 286 -0.06 26.61 -8.17
CA GLU A 286 1.22 26.81 -8.83
C GLU A 286 1.11 27.86 -9.94
N ALA A 287 0.07 27.79 -10.78
CA ALA A 287 -0.19 28.81 -11.81
C ALA A 287 -0.42 30.21 -11.21
N MET A 288 -1.11 30.31 -10.08
CA MET A 288 -1.36 31.58 -9.39
C MET A 288 -0.13 32.14 -8.70
N ALA A 289 0.73 31.27 -8.15
CA ALA A 289 2.01 31.68 -7.59
C ALA A 289 2.91 32.33 -8.64
N ILE A 290 2.87 31.85 -9.89
CA ILE A 290 3.62 32.43 -11.02
C ILE A 290 3.09 33.82 -11.40
N THR A 291 1.76 34.00 -11.41
CA THR A 291 1.14 35.30 -11.74
C THR A 291 1.17 36.29 -10.58
N GLY A 292 1.56 35.86 -9.37
CA GLY A 292 1.65 36.67 -8.16
C GLY A 292 0.32 36.88 -7.43
N GLY A 293 -0.70 36.08 -7.76
CA GLY A 293 -1.99 36.08 -7.06
C GLY A 293 -1.96 35.30 -5.75
N ALA A 294 -2.95 35.53 -4.89
CA ALA A 294 -3.09 34.77 -3.65
C ALA A 294 -3.58 33.33 -3.96
N PRO A 295 -2.85 32.28 -3.53
CA PRO A 295 -3.25 30.89 -3.75
C PRO A 295 -4.46 30.50 -2.89
N ALA A 296 -5.22 29.51 -3.34
CA ALA A 296 -6.34 28.95 -2.59
C ALA A 296 -5.85 28.13 -1.40
N ARG A 297 -6.54 28.27 -0.26
CA ARG A 297 -6.35 27.46 0.94
C ARG A 297 -7.37 26.33 0.97
N TYR A 298 -6.91 25.14 1.33
CA TYR A 298 -7.74 23.95 1.36
C TYR A 298 -7.35 23.04 2.52
N THR A 299 -8.30 22.19 2.92
CA THR A 299 -8.12 21.15 3.92
C THR A 299 -8.41 19.78 3.28
N PRO A 300 -7.54 18.77 3.45
CA PRO A 300 -7.80 17.43 2.93
C PRO A 300 -9.04 16.83 3.59
N VAL A 301 -9.83 16.08 2.82
CA VAL A 301 -11.04 15.43 3.33
C VAL A 301 -11.04 13.94 3.01
N LEU A 302 -11.48 13.15 3.99
CA LEU A 302 -11.74 11.74 3.81
C LEU A 302 -13.20 11.54 3.41
N LEU A 303 -13.45 10.83 2.31
CA LEU A 303 -14.79 10.48 1.84
C LEU A 303 -15.00 8.97 1.92
N GLY A 304 -16.20 8.54 2.33
CA GLY A 304 -16.63 7.16 2.19
C GLY A 304 -16.74 6.75 0.71
N ILE A 305 -16.62 5.46 0.40
CA ILE A 305 -16.67 4.95 -0.97
C ILE A 305 -17.93 5.38 -1.74
N THR A 306 -19.09 5.46 -1.08
CA THR A 306 -20.35 5.89 -1.71
C THR A 306 -20.26 7.37 -2.08
N LYS A 307 -19.82 8.22 -1.14
CA LYS A 307 -19.66 9.66 -1.37
C LYS A 307 -18.56 9.98 -2.39
N ALA A 308 -17.44 9.27 -2.35
CA ALA A 308 -16.35 9.42 -3.31
C ALA A 308 -16.82 9.06 -4.74
N SER A 309 -17.62 7.99 -4.89
CA SER A 309 -18.15 7.55 -6.19
C SER A 309 -19.14 8.56 -6.81
N LEU A 310 -19.93 9.23 -5.98
CA LEU A 310 -20.85 10.29 -6.40
C LEU A 310 -20.13 11.59 -6.80
N ASN A 311 -18.95 11.85 -6.22
CA ASN A 311 -18.13 13.04 -6.49
C ASN A 311 -16.98 12.76 -7.48
N THR A 312 -17.23 11.87 -8.45
CA THR A 312 -16.31 11.63 -9.57
C THR A 312 -16.49 12.69 -10.64
N ASP A 313 -15.42 12.98 -11.39
CA ASP A 313 -15.45 14.07 -12.38
C ASP A 313 -16.37 13.76 -13.57
N SER A 314 -16.57 12.48 -13.89
CA SER A 314 -17.51 12.04 -14.90
C SER A 314 -18.92 11.93 -14.31
N PHE A 315 -19.82 12.80 -14.75
CA PHE A 315 -21.22 12.72 -14.37
C PHE A 315 -21.92 11.47 -14.92
N ILE A 316 -21.43 10.86 -16.02
CA ILE A 316 -22.01 9.63 -16.60
C ILE A 316 -21.74 8.43 -15.68
N SER A 317 -20.49 8.28 -15.24
CA SER A 317 -20.09 7.28 -14.24
C SER A 317 -20.78 7.48 -12.89
N ALA A 318 -20.88 8.72 -12.41
CA ALA A 318 -21.59 9.04 -11.16
C ALA A 318 -23.09 8.74 -11.25
N ALA A 319 -23.78 9.19 -12.30
CA ALA A 319 -25.21 8.97 -12.49
C ALA A 319 -25.56 7.47 -12.60
N SER A 320 -24.68 6.66 -13.18
CA SER A 320 -24.90 5.21 -13.27
C SER A 320 -24.61 4.45 -11.97
N PHE A 321 -24.20 5.11 -10.89
CA PHE A 321 -24.06 4.49 -9.57
C PHE A 321 -25.35 4.63 -8.75
N GLN A 322 -25.69 5.86 -8.35
CA GLN A 322 -26.90 6.19 -7.57
C GLN A 322 -27.34 7.63 -7.86
N GLU A 323 -28.53 8.02 -7.38
CA GLU A 323 -29.03 9.40 -7.40
C GLU A 323 -29.02 10.07 -8.79
N THR A 324 -29.35 9.29 -9.83
CA THR A 324 -29.34 9.67 -11.27
C THR A 324 -29.90 11.06 -11.54
N THR A 325 -31.10 11.35 -11.01
CA THR A 325 -31.78 12.63 -11.23
C THR A 325 -30.98 13.80 -10.68
N ARG A 326 -30.45 13.69 -9.46
CA ARG A 326 -29.67 14.77 -8.83
C ARG A 326 -28.41 15.06 -9.63
N VAL A 327 -27.65 14.01 -9.96
CA VAL A 327 -26.38 14.12 -10.70
C VAL A 327 -26.60 14.75 -12.08
N LEU A 328 -27.63 14.32 -12.81
CA LEU A 328 -27.92 14.87 -14.14
C LEU A 328 -28.42 16.31 -14.09
N THR A 329 -29.22 16.67 -13.07
CA THR A 329 -29.67 18.06 -12.92
C THR A 329 -28.50 19.00 -12.61
N GLU A 330 -27.59 18.59 -11.73
CA GLU A 330 -26.39 19.36 -11.38
C GLU A 330 -25.47 19.53 -12.58
N ALA A 331 -25.20 18.45 -13.31
CA ALA A 331 -24.42 18.50 -14.55
C ALA A 331 -25.06 19.40 -15.62
N ALA A 332 -26.39 19.42 -15.73
CA ALA A 332 -27.11 20.28 -16.68
C ALA A 332 -27.08 21.76 -16.27
N ILE A 333 -27.17 22.06 -14.97
CA ILE A 333 -27.08 23.43 -14.44
C ILE A 333 -25.67 23.99 -14.66
N GLU A 334 -24.64 23.19 -14.38
CA GLU A 334 -23.25 23.58 -14.56
C GLU A 334 -22.78 23.54 -16.02
N GLY A 335 -23.53 22.87 -16.91
CA GLY A 335 -23.12 22.66 -18.29
C GLY A 335 -21.88 21.76 -18.42
N LYS A 336 -21.73 20.77 -17.52
CA LYS A 336 -20.57 19.87 -17.49
C LYS A 336 -20.42 19.09 -18.80
N SER A 337 -19.17 18.96 -19.25
CA SER A 337 -18.79 18.11 -20.38
C SER A 337 -17.92 16.96 -19.88
N ASP A 338 -18.24 15.74 -20.30
CA ASP A 338 -17.53 14.52 -19.91
C ASP A 338 -16.44 14.17 -20.92
N TRP A 339 -15.22 13.91 -20.44
CA TRP A 339 -14.06 13.60 -21.27
C TRP A 339 -13.88 12.10 -21.54
N LEU A 340 -14.74 11.23 -20.99
CA LEU A 340 -14.75 9.79 -21.26
C LEU A 340 -13.40 9.11 -20.95
N ARG A 341 -12.77 9.48 -19.84
CA ARG A 341 -11.48 8.92 -19.40
C ARG A 341 -11.65 7.63 -18.61
N GLY A 342 -12.85 7.38 -18.09
CA GLY A 342 -13.17 6.23 -17.26
C GLY A 342 -13.56 4.99 -18.06
N LEU A 343 -13.53 3.85 -17.38
CA LEU A 343 -13.98 2.58 -17.96
C LEU A 343 -15.50 2.59 -18.17
N LYS A 344 -16.26 3.06 -17.18
CA LYS A 344 -17.73 2.96 -17.15
C LYS A 344 -18.39 3.87 -18.19
N GLU A 345 -17.90 5.10 -18.35
CA GLU A 345 -18.39 6.01 -19.41
C GLU A 345 -18.27 5.38 -20.81
N ASN A 346 -17.10 4.80 -21.12
CA ASN A 346 -16.84 4.20 -22.42
C ASN A 346 -17.71 2.96 -22.66
N VAL A 347 -17.93 2.14 -21.61
CA VAL A 347 -18.85 0.99 -21.69
C VAL A 347 -20.28 1.44 -21.98
N ILE A 348 -20.78 2.46 -21.28
CA ILE A 348 -22.16 2.96 -21.45
C ILE A 348 -22.38 3.51 -22.86
N ILE A 349 -21.38 4.21 -23.41
CA ILE A 349 -21.45 4.82 -24.75
C ILE A 349 -21.17 3.80 -25.87
N GLY A 350 -20.52 2.68 -25.56
CA GLY A 350 -20.11 1.66 -26.54
C GLY A 350 -18.79 1.97 -27.25
N ARG A 351 -17.89 2.74 -26.62
CA ARG A 351 -16.51 2.95 -27.08
C ARG A 351 -15.57 1.92 -26.46
N LEU A 352 -14.38 1.78 -27.05
CA LEU A 352 -13.31 0.98 -26.45
C LEU A 352 -12.93 1.54 -25.08
N ILE A 353 -12.84 0.67 -24.08
CA ILE A 353 -12.39 1.05 -22.75
C ILE A 353 -10.89 1.39 -22.76
N PRO A 354 -10.44 2.41 -21.99
CA PRO A 354 -9.03 2.78 -21.90
C PRO A 354 -8.23 1.84 -20.98
N ALA A 355 -8.38 0.53 -21.18
CA ALA A 355 -7.64 -0.51 -20.46
C ALA A 355 -7.44 -1.75 -21.33
N GLY A 356 -6.40 -2.54 -21.02
CA GLY A 356 -6.07 -3.73 -21.79
C GLY A 356 -5.77 -3.41 -23.25
N THR A 357 -6.45 -4.10 -24.17
CA THR A 357 -6.28 -3.89 -25.63
C THR A 357 -6.79 -2.53 -26.12
N GLY A 358 -7.67 -1.86 -25.38
CA GLY A 358 -8.18 -0.54 -25.75
C GLY A 358 -7.31 0.63 -25.28
N PHE A 359 -6.28 0.38 -24.46
CA PHE A 359 -5.38 1.43 -23.96
C PHE A 359 -4.58 2.09 -25.10
N ASN A 360 -3.99 1.29 -25.99
CA ASN A 360 -3.15 1.79 -27.10
C ASN A 360 -3.95 2.65 -28.08
N ALA A 361 -5.20 2.30 -28.35
CA ALA A 361 -6.07 3.08 -29.24
C ALA A 361 -6.40 4.47 -28.67
N HIS A 362 -6.50 4.60 -27.33
CA HIS A 362 -6.68 5.88 -26.67
C HIS A 362 -5.40 6.73 -26.66
N GLU A 363 -4.24 6.11 -26.42
CA GLU A 363 -2.95 6.79 -26.47
C GLU A 363 -2.66 7.33 -27.88
N GLU A 364 -2.92 6.53 -28.92
CA GLU A 364 -2.81 6.96 -30.31
C GLU A 364 -3.82 8.06 -30.67
N ALA A 365 -5.05 7.99 -30.15
CA ALA A 365 -6.06 9.04 -30.37
C ALA A 365 -5.68 10.38 -29.71
N LEU A 366 -5.09 10.33 -28.51
CA LEU A 366 -4.56 11.52 -27.82
C LEU A 366 -3.35 12.10 -28.56
N ASN A 367 -2.45 11.24 -29.05
CA ASN A 367 -1.24 11.64 -29.76
C ASN A 367 -1.49 12.06 -31.23
N SER A 368 -2.65 11.74 -31.79
CA SER A 368 -3.03 12.09 -33.18
C SER A 368 -3.88 13.36 -33.29
N LEU A 369 -4.18 14.03 -32.16
CA LEU A 369 -4.73 15.39 -32.19
C LEU A 369 -3.65 16.32 -32.76
N PRO A 370 -3.88 16.96 -33.92
CA PRO A 370 -2.89 17.87 -34.49
C PRO A 370 -2.80 19.12 -33.62
N ASP A 371 -1.56 19.53 -33.32
CA ASP A 371 -1.23 20.80 -32.68
C ASP A 371 -1.89 21.96 -33.44
N LEU A 372 -3.04 22.43 -32.94
CA LEU A 372 -3.63 23.68 -33.36
C LEU A 372 -2.96 24.81 -32.59
N ASP A 373 -1.65 25.02 -32.80
CA ASP A 373 -0.96 26.28 -32.49
C ASP A 373 0.50 26.26 -33.01
N GLU A 374 0.69 26.13 -34.33
CA GLU A 374 1.94 26.55 -34.98
C GLU A 374 1.67 27.85 -35.76
N ASN A 375 1.64 29.00 -35.09
CA ASN A 375 1.85 30.32 -35.73
C ASN A 375 2.05 31.49 -34.74
N ILE A 376 2.80 31.33 -33.64
CA ILE A 376 3.33 32.51 -32.92
C ILE A 376 4.80 32.32 -32.52
N SER A 377 5.64 33.03 -33.27
CA SER A 377 6.99 33.54 -32.96
C SER A 377 8.14 32.56 -32.73
N GLU A 378 8.99 32.50 -33.76
CA GLU A 378 10.44 32.45 -33.61
C GLU A 378 10.90 33.53 -32.60
N ASN A 379 11.49 33.13 -31.47
CA ASN A 379 12.81 33.58 -30.99
C ASN A 379 13.05 33.26 -29.49
N ASN A 380 13.85 32.19 -29.29
CA ASN A 380 15.05 32.15 -28.45
C ASN A 380 14.96 31.96 -26.91
N SER A 381 15.69 30.91 -26.47
CA SER A 381 16.46 30.76 -25.19
C SER A 381 15.68 30.48 -23.89
N LEU A 382 16.10 29.64 -22.92
CA LEU A 382 17.26 28.76 -22.70
C LEU A 382 17.06 28.08 -21.30
N TYR A 383 17.55 26.83 -21.11
CA TYR A 383 17.72 26.03 -19.85
C TYR A 383 16.46 25.50 -19.12
N SER A 384 16.34 24.26 -18.59
CA SER A 384 17.04 22.93 -18.55
C SER A 384 16.26 22.06 -17.48
N PRO A 385 16.55 20.79 -17.11
CA PRO A 385 17.50 19.77 -17.59
C PRO A 385 16.90 18.35 -17.79
N THR A 386 17.59 17.49 -18.56
CA THR A 386 17.36 16.04 -18.67
C THR A 386 18.48 15.26 -17.96
N PRO A 387 18.20 14.14 -17.25
CA PRO A 387 19.24 13.22 -16.81
C PRO A 387 19.54 12.13 -17.86
N GLU A 388 20.76 12.22 -18.38
CA GLU A 388 21.72 11.21 -18.83
C GLU A 388 21.26 9.76 -19.10
N HIS A 389 21.50 9.30 -20.34
CA HIS A 389 21.65 7.89 -20.71
C HIS A 389 23.10 7.65 -21.15
N TYR A 390 23.81 6.77 -20.44
CA TYR A 390 25.16 6.32 -20.79
C TYR A 390 25.11 5.36 -21.98
N VAL A 391 25.90 5.66 -23.01
CA VAL A 391 26.16 4.77 -24.16
C VAL A 391 27.40 3.94 -23.84
N ASN A 392 27.24 2.62 -23.74
CA ASN A 392 28.36 1.70 -23.94
C ASN A 392 28.35 1.18 -25.37
N LYS A 393 29.50 1.32 -26.01
CA LYS A 393 29.86 0.76 -27.30
C LYS A 393 30.55 -0.59 -27.06
N ASP A 394 30.46 -1.45 -28.07
CA ASP A 394 31.19 -2.71 -28.28
C ASP A 394 30.48 -3.98 -27.80
N LEU A 395 29.98 -4.77 -28.76
CA LEU A 395 30.43 -6.15 -29.02
C LEU A 395 29.64 -6.79 -30.17
N GLU A 396 30.40 -7.45 -31.05
CA GLU A 396 29.95 -8.24 -32.19
C GLU A 396 29.17 -9.51 -31.79
N GLU A 397 28.33 -9.93 -32.74
CA GLU A 397 27.74 -11.26 -32.97
C GLU A 397 27.91 -12.37 -31.93
N LYS A 398 26.77 -12.90 -31.46
CA LYS A 398 26.51 -14.36 -31.42
C LYS A 398 25.01 -14.65 -31.30
N LYS A 399 24.55 -15.55 -32.18
CA LYS A 399 23.24 -16.23 -32.12
C LYS A 399 23.10 -17.02 -30.80
N ASP A 400 21.93 -16.98 -30.17
CA ASP A 400 21.10 -18.17 -29.95
C ASP A 400 19.74 -17.82 -29.29
N VAL A 401 18.69 -18.28 -29.97
CA VAL A 401 17.48 -19.00 -29.52
C VAL A 401 16.93 -18.74 -28.10
N ASN A 402 15.62 -18.44 -28.06
CA ASN A 402 14.66 -18.40 -26.95
C ASN A 402 14.39 -17.03 -26.29
N GLN A 403 13.54 -16.24 -26.92
CA GLN A 403 12.57 -15.42 -26.19
C GLN A 403 11.19 -15.61 -26.82
N THR A 404 10.31 -16.26 -26.06
CA THR A 404 8.88 -16.31 -26.29
C THR A 404 8.32 -14.89 -26.23
N GLU A 405 8.11 -14.28 -27.40
CA GLU A 405 7.32 -13.06 -27.49
C GLU A 405 5.87 -13.39 -27.13
N ASN A 406 5.34 -12.70 -26.11
CA ASN A 406 3.91 -12.65 -25.85
C ASN A 406 3.24 -11.89 -27.01
N VAL A 407 2.93 -12.62 -28.08
CA VAL A 407 2.05 -12.12 -29.15
C VAL A 407 0.64 -12.09 -28.58
N VAL A 408 0.23 -10.94 -28.06
CA VAL A 408 -1.18 -10.69 -27.77
C VAL A 408 -1.87 -10.53 -29.13
N LEU A 409 -2.62 -11.57 -29.51
CA LEU A 409 -3.49 -11.54 -30.69
C LEU A 409 -4.57 -10.48 -30.46
N ASP A 410 -4.52 -9.39 -31.22
CA ASP A 410 -5.65 -8.47 -31.32
C ASP A 410 -6.73 -9.02 -32.27
N ASP A 411 -7.96 -8.56 -32.09
CA ASP A 411 -9.13 -9.01 -32.87
C ASP A 411 -9.00 -8.67 -34.36
N HIS A 412 -8.17 -7.68 -34.69
CA HIS A 412 -7.88 -7.24 -36.05
C HIS A 412 -6.94 -8.22 -36.79
N THR A 413 -5.94 -8.74 -36.08
CA THR A 413 -4.95 -9.72 -36.52
C THR A 413 -5.60 -11.10 -36.65
N ALA A 414 -6.51 -11.45 -35.72
CA ALA A 414 -7.30 -12.67 -35.80
C ALA A 414 -8.20 -12.71 -37.05
N ARG A 415 -8.84 -11.58 -37.41
CA ARG A 415 -9.65 -11.45 -38.63
C ARG A 415 -8.83 -11.46 -39.92
N ALA A 416 -7.60 -10.94 -39.89
CA ALA A 416 -6.71 -10.96 -41.04
C ALA A 416 -6.27 -12.39 -41.38
N TYR A 417 -6.02 -13.23 -40.37
CA TYR A 417 -5.64 -14.63 -40.54
C TYR A 417 -6.72 -15.49 -41.20
N THR A 418 -8.00 -15.19 -40.98
CA THR A 418 -9.11 -15.97 -41.58
C THR A 418 -9.28 -15.71 -43.08
N ARG A 419 -8.76 -14.59 -43.59
CA ARG A 419 -8.90 -14.19 -45.01
C ARG A 419 -7.78 -14.69 -45.92
N SER A 420 -6.67 -15.18 -45.37
CA SER A 420 -5.45 -15.53 -46.12
C SER A 420 -5.25 -17.02 -46.37
N VAL A 421 -6.29 -17.85 -46.30
CA VAL A 421 -6.21 -19.24 -46.77
C VAL A 421 -6.52 -19.27 -48.27
N PRO A 422 -5.56 -19.62 -49.16
CA PRO A 422 -5.85 -19.77 -50.57
C PRO A 422 -6.69 -21.04 -50.80
N GLN A 423 -7.77 -20.92 -51.56
CA GLN A 423 -8.48 -22.05 -52.14
C GLN A 423 -7.52 -22.82 -53.05
N SER A 424 -7.25 -24.09 -52.73
CA SER A 424 -6.73 -25.07 -53.68
C SER A 424 -7.82 -26.11 -53.93
N ASP A 425 -8.23 -26.21 -55.19
CA ASP A 425 -9.20 -27.18 -55.70
C ASP A 425 -8.74 -28.64 -55.61
N SER A 426 -9.75 -29.51 -55.44
CA SER A 426 -9.82 -30.95 -55.74
C SER A 426 -9.04 -31.95 -54.87
N LEU A 427 -9.79 -32.75 -54.09
CA LEU A 427 -9.85 -34.22 -54.17
C LEU A 427 -11.14 -34.71 -53.46
N GLU A 428 -11.82 -35.66 -54.10
CA GLU A 428 -13.15 -36.22 -53.78
C GLU A 428 -13.14 -37.21 -52.60
N ASP A 429 -14.32 -37.32 -51.97
CA ASP A 429 -14.94 -38.45 -51.23
C ASP A 429 -14.18 -39.18 -50.12
N VAL A 430 -14.70 -39.05 -48.87
CA VAL A 430 -15.36 -40.17 -48.16
C VAL A 430 -16.48 -39.62 -47.26
N SER A 431 -17.62 -40.30 -47.31
CA SER A 431 -18.92 -40.05 -46.68
C SER A 431 -19.02 -40.37 -45.17
N GLU A 432 -20.09 -39.80 -44.57
CA GLU A 432 -21.00 -40.38 -43.54
C GLU A 432 -20.64 -40.30 -42.05
N PHE A 433 -21.38 -39.47 -41.27
CA PHE A 433 -22.50 -39.93 -40.43
C PHE A 433 -23.24 -38.76 -39.73
N SER A 434 -24.57 -38.78 -39.83
CA SER A 434 -25.56 -37.86 -39.24
C SER A 434 -25.87 -38.15 -37.77
N VAL A 435 -26.35 -37.17 -36.99
CA VAL A 435 -27.54 -37.29 -36.10
C VAL A 435 -28.23 -35.93 -35.98
N GLU A 436 -29.56 -35.99 -36.03
CA GLU A 436 -30.59 -34.95 -36.16
C GLU A 436 -31.01 -34.27 -34.85
N ASP A 437 -31.60 -33.08 -35.02
CA ASP A 437 -32.75 -32.42 -34.38
C ASP A 437 -33.08 -32.51 -32.87
N GLU A 438 -33.47 -31.34 -32.35
CA GLU A 438 -34.73 -31.02 -31.61
C GLU A 438 -34.57 -29.66 -30.88
N SER A 439 -35.51 -28.74 -30.77
CA SER A 439 -36.68 -28.31 -31.54
C SER A 439 -37.01 -26.89 -31.00
N PHE A 440 -37.25 -25.93 -31.90
CA PHE A 440 -37.68 -24.56 -31.59
C PHE A 440 -39.19 -24.53 -31.37
N LEU A 441 -39.67 -23.80 -30.36
CA LEU A 441 -40.99 -23.14 -30.42
C LEU A 441 -40.97 -21.76 -29.73
N PRO A 442 -41.57 -20.71 -30.35
CA PRO A 442 -41.66 -19.35 -29.83
C PRO A 442 -43.04 -19.09 -29.18
N LEU A 443 -43.14 -18.08 -28.30
CA LEU A 443 -44.46 -17.55 -27.91
C LEU A 443 -44.46 -16.02 -27.77
N LEU A 444 -45.63 -15.49 -28.10
CA LEU A 444 -46.04 -14.13 -28.49
C LEU A 444 -46.26 -13.15 -27.32
N ASP A 445 -46.33 -11.87 -27.71
CA ASP A 445 -46.70 -10.65 -26.97
C ASP A 445 -48.01 -10.70 -26.14
N ASP A 446 -47.93 -10.11 -24.92
CA ASP A 446 -48.77 -9.12 -24.17
C ASP A 446 -50.33 -9.13 -24.23
N PRO A 447 -51.05 -8.37 -23.36
CA PRO A 447 -50.80 -7.85 -21.99
C PRO A 447 -51.99 -8.16 -21.03
N ASP A 448 -51.93 -7.80 -19.74
CA ASP A 448 -53.06 -7.18 -19.00
C ASP A 448 -52.70 -6.83 -17.55
N GLU A 449 -53.30 -5.71 -17.14
CA GLU A 449 -53.28 -5.01 -15.86
C GLU A 449 -53.68 -5.89 -14.66
N ASP A 450 -53.03 -5.69 -13.51
CA ASP A 450 -53.81 -5.48 -12.28
C ASP A 450 -53.00 -4.77 -11.20
N MET A 451 -53.34 -3.50 -11.03
CA MET A 451 -52.97 -2.65 -9.91
C MET A 451 -54.04 -2.86 -8.82
N SER A 452 -53.70 -3.47 -7.69
CA SER A 452 -54.59 -3.48 -6.51
C SER A 452 -53.85 -3.26 -5.19
N LEU A 453 -53.99 -2.01 -4.75
CA LEU A 453 -54.00 -1.46 -3.38
C LEU A 453 -54.26 -2.44 -2.25
N ILE A 454 -53.41 -2.43 -1.21
CA ILE A 454 -53.71 -2.81 0.19
C ILE A 454 -52.88 -1.88 1.12
N PRO A 455 -53.42 -1.44 2.28
CA PRO A 455 -53.49 -0.01 2.65
C PRO A 455 -52.52 0.45 3.74
N ASP A 456 -52.48 1.77 3.89
CA ASP A 456 -51.88 2.55 4.97
C ASP A 456 -52.41 2.10 6.35
N ASP A 457 -51.48 1.73 7.25
CA ASP A 457 -51.76 1.60 8.69
C ASP A 457 -51.32 2.89 9.39
N ASP A 458 -52.29 3.51 10.05
CA ASP A 458 -52.19 4.63 10.98
C ASP A 458 -51.20 4.34 12.12
N PHE A 459 -50.32 5.30 12.42
CA PHE A 459 -49.79 5.49 13.77
C PHE A 459 -49.61 6.99 14.07
N ASP A 460 -50.63 7.51 14.75
CA ASP A 460 -50.63 8.43 15.89
C ASP A 460 -49.60 9.58 15.93
N GLN A 461 -50.15 10.78 15.78
CA GLN A 461 -49.66 12.01 16.40
C GLN A 461 -49.84 11.90 17.93
N GLU A 462 -48.75 12.02 18.68
CA GLU A 462 -48.80 12.46 20.07
C GLU A 462 -48.19 13.85 20.20
N ASP A 463 -48.89 14.65 20.99
CA ASP A 463 -48.68 16.05 21.35
C ASP A 463 -47.39 16.31 22.14
N GLU A 464 -46.74 17.45 21.87
CA GLU A 464 -46.34 18.55 22.80
C GLU A 464 -45.22 19.44 22.23
#